data_AF-A0A142Y7B8-F1
#
_entry.id   AF-A0A142Y7B8-F1
#
_cell.length_a   1.000
_cell.length_b   1.000
_cell.length_c   1.000
_cell.angle_alpha   90.00
_cell.angle_beta   90.00
_cell.angle_gamma   90.00
#
_symmetry.space_group_name_H-M   'P 1'
#
loop_
_entity.id
_entity.type
_entity.pdbx_description
1 polymer ?
#
loop_
_entity_poly.entity_id
_entity_poly.type
_entity_poly.pdbx_seq_one_letter_code
_entity_poly.pdbx_strand_id
1 'polypeptide(L)'
;MKIDPSGLDTTVCAYPDALMGAGHMGYKVSGEKRTKGVYPNNDYTGSTAVVIEDPHDNGICYTIETTKSQEECLVECRERWDYVATYNAIFQNCTHFVVDCFRTCGLPATNARFPFEVLDSIVDYQREFGKVR
;
A
#
# COMPACT_ATOMS: atom_id res chain seq x y z
N MET A 1 9.66 -21.38 -17.23
CA MET A 1 9.65 -20.49 -16.05
C MET A 1 10.53 -19.30 -16.40
N LYS A 2 9.94 -18.13 -16.66
CA LYS A 2 10.70 -16.93 -17.03
C LYS A 2 11.19 -16.33 -15.71
N ILE A 3 12.47 -16.51 -15.40
CA ILE A 3 13.10 -15.81 -14.27
C ILE A 3 13.09 -14.33 -14.66
N ASP A 4 12.42 -13.49 -13.87
CA ASP A 4 12.52 -12.04 -14.03
C ASP A 4 13.86 -11.61 -13.41
N PRO A 5 14.87 -11.24 -14.22
CA PRO A 5 16.20 -10.91 -13.70
C PRO A 5 16.22 -9.58 -12.94
N SER A 6 15.11 -8.82 -12.93
CA SER A 6 15.02 -7.58 -12.16
C SER A 6 14.69 -7.79 -10.69
N GLY A 7 13.99 -8.90 -10.33
CA GLY A 7 13.72 -9.31 -8.95
C GLY A 7 13.43 -8.15 -8.00
N LEU A 8 12.50 -7.27 -8.38
CA LEU A 8 12.19 -6.07 -7.61
C LEU A 8 11.17 -6.39 -6.53
N ASP A 9 11.20 -5.63 -5.45
CA ASP A 9 10.45 -5.92 -4.24
C ASP A 9 9.62 -4.71 -3.84
N THR A 10 8.30 -4.89 -3.82
CA THR A 10 7.39 -3.92 -3.21
C THR A 10 7.14 -4.33 -1.77
N THR A 11 7.27 -3.41 -0.82
CA THR A 11 6.95 -3.66 0.60
C THR A 11 5.72 -2.87 0.99
N VAL A 12 4.72 -3.55 1.56
CA VAL A 12 3.56 -2.92 2.20
C VAL A 12 3.73 -2.99 3.71
N CYS A 13 3.32 -1.94 4.42
CA CYS A 13 3.34 -1.91 5.88
C CYS A 13 1.99 -1.46 6.41
N ALA A 14 1.52 -2.09 7.50
CA ALA A 14 0.45 -1.57 8.34
C ALA A 14 1.01 -1.06 9.67
N TYR A 15 0.47 0.06 10.12
CA TYR A 15 0.85 0.77 11.33
C TYR A 15 -0.37 0.79 12.26
N PRO A 16 -0.56 -0.23 13.11
CA PRO A 16 -1.79 -0.40 13.89
C PRO A 16 -2.02 0.73 14.91
N ASP A 17 -0.94 1.34 15.42
CA ASP A 17 -1.02 2.40 16.43
C ASP A 17 -1.42 3.77 15.86
N ALA A 18 -1.50 3.90 14.53
CA ALA A 18 -1.91 5.14 13.89
C ALA A 18 -3.39 5.44 14.14
N LEU A 19 -3.74 6.74 14.18
CA LEU A 19 -5.11 7.24 14.33
C LEU A 19 -5.88 6.62 15.52
N MET A 20 -5.26 6.56 16.70
CA MET A 20 -5.89 6.02 17.91
C MET A 20 -6.36 4.55 17.75
N GLY A 21 -5.62 3.75 16.99
CA GLY A 21 -5.91 2.33 16.79
C GLY A 21 -6.77 2.01 15.56
N ALA A 22 -7.16 3.01 14.76
CA ALA A 22 -7.80 2.76 13.47
C ALA A 22 -6.83 2.18 12.43
N GLY A 23 -5.52 2.36 12.67
CA GLY A 23 -4.46 1.86 11.83
C GLY A 23 -4.20 2.74 10.61
N HIS A 24 -3.02 2.56 10.02
CA HIS A 24 -2.63 3.19 8.76
C HIS A 24 -1.89 2.18 7.89
N MET A 25 -1.82 2.40 6.58
CA MET A 25 -0.97 1.61 5.72
C MET A 25 -0.45 2.37 4.51
N GLY A 26 0.68 1.89 4.01
CA GLY A 26 1.32 2.39 2.81
C GLY A 26 2.18 1.32 2.18
N TYR A 27 2.72 1.62 1.01
CA TYR A 27 3.70 0.76 0.36
C TYR A 27 4.88 1.55 -0.19
N LYS A 28 5.98 0.84 -0.41
CA LYS A 28 7.18 1.32 -1.09
C LYS A 28 7.57 0.37 -2.20
N VAL A 29 8.17 0.92 -3.24
CA VAL A 29 8.83 0.16 -4.31
C VAL A 29 10.34 0.07 -4.03
N SER A 30 11.05 -0.73 -4.83
CA SER A 30 12.50 -0.92 -4.71
C SER A 30 13.25 0.42 -4.75
N GLY A 31 14.25 0.56 -3.87
CA GLY A 31 15.06 1.77 -3.72
C GLY A 31 14.46 2.85 -2.79
N GLU A 32 13.18 2.75 -2.41
CA GLU A 32 12.58 3.68 -1.44
C GLU A 32 12.90 3.29 0.00
N LYS A 33 13.19 4.30 0.83
CA LYS A 33 13.53 4.09 2.25
C LYS A 33 12.30 3.76 3.09
N ARG A 34 11.22 4.51 2.91
CA ARG A 34 9.97 4.43 3.68
C ARG A 34 8.78 4.16 2.77
N THR A 35 7.73 3.54 3.32
CA THR A 35 6.45 3.45 2.65
C THR A 35 5.83 4.83 2.49
N LYS A 36 4.98 4.95 1.47
CA LYS A 36 4.13 6.11 1.26
C LYS A 36 2.69 5.68 1.41
N GLY A 37 1.91 6.49 2.12
CA GLY A 37 0.49 6.28 2.36
C GLY A 37 -0.30 7.55 2.01
N VAL A 38 -1.62 7.41 1.95
CA VAL A 38 -2.50 8.56 1.73
C VAL A 38 -2.98 9.14 3.06
N TYR A 39 -2.94 10.47 3.17
CA TYR A 39 -3.28 11.25 4.35
C TYR A 39 -4.28 12.36 4.02
N PRO A 40 -5.07 12.82 5.00
CA PRO A 40 -5.84 14.05 4.85
C PRO A 40 -4.93 15.29 4.85
N ASN A 41 -5.07 16.16 3.84
CA ASN A 41 -4.44 17.47 3.79
C ASN A 41 -5.26 18.48 4.62
N ASN A 42 -4.97 18.54 5.92
CA ASN A 42 -5.55 19.45 6.93
C ASN A 42 -7.02 19.15 7.29
N ASP A 43 -7.27 18.88 8.57
CA ASP A 43 -8.55 18.53 9.21
C ASP A 43 -9.29 17.30 8.64
N TYR A 44 -9.49 16.34 9.54
CA TYR A 44 -9.93 14.94 9.35
C TYR A 44 -11.25 14.69 8.58
N THR A 45 -11.88 15.71 7.99
CA THR A 45 -13.14 15.60 7.26
C THR A 45 -13.13 16.45 5.98
N GLY A 46 -13.14 15.82 4.81
CA GLY A 46 -13.33 16.50 3.53
C GLY A 46 -12.07 17.18 2.94
N SER A 47 -10.93 16.99 3.57
CA SER A 47 -9.62 17.45 3.12
C SER A 47 -9.16 16.77 1.83
N THR A 48 -8.41 17.46 0.99
CA THR A 48 -7.72 16.85 -0.16
C THR A 48 -6.84 15.69 0.30
N ALA A 49 -6.80 14.60 -0.47
CA ALA A 49 -5.88 13.50 -0.17
C ALA A 49 -4.46 13.89 -0.58
N VAL A 50 -3.46 13.49 0.20
CA VAL A 50 -2.04 13.66 -0.17
C VAL A 50 -1.28 12.37 0.05
N VAL A 51 -0.43 11.98 -0.90
CA VAL A 51 0.47 10.84 -0.75
C VAL A 51 1.82 11.34 -0.23
N ILE A 52 2.17 10.95 0.99
CA ILE A 52 3.44 11.34 1.62
C ILE A 52 4.14 10.13 2.24
N GLU A 53 5.41 10.29 2.56
CA GLU A 53 6.14 9.28 3.33
C GLU A 53 5.48 9.06 4.69
N ASP A 54 5.34 7.79 5.06
CA ASP A 54 4.78 7.42 6.34
C ASP A 54 5.73 7.84 7.46
N PRO A 55 5.28 8.63 8.47
CA PRO A 55 6.13 9.11 9.54
C PRO A 55 6.42 8.03 10.60
N HIS A 56 5.85 6.83 10.45
CA HIS A 56 5.89 5.74 11.41
C HIS A 56 7.02 4.75 11.07
N ASP A 57 7.82 4.37 12.08
CA ASP A 57 8.95 3.44 11.89
C ASP A 57 8.61 1.99 12.29
N ASN A 58 7.58 1.77 13.11
CA ASN A 58 7.23 0.46 13.67
C ASN A 58 5.97 -0.13 13.01
N GLY A 59 6.09 -0.54 11.75
CA GLY A 59 5.01 -1.21 11.01
C GLY A 59 5.14 -2.73 10.99
N ILE A 60 4.02 -3.43 10.82
CA ILE A 60 4.01 -4.83 10.39
C ILE A 60 4.10 -4.80 8.86
N CYS A 61 5.18 -5.35 8.30
CA CYS A 61 5.47 -5.20 6.87
C CYS A 61 5.61 -6.55 6.16
N TYR A 62 5.17 -6.60 4.90
CA TYR A 62 5.33 -7.74 4.01
C TYR A 62 5.89 -7.30 2.66
N THR A 63 6.80 -8.10 2.13
CA THR A 63 7.44 -7.84 0.84
C THR A 63 6.89 -8.79 -0.22
N ILE A 64 6.52 -8.24 -1.37
CA ILE A 64 5.96 -8.94 -2.52
C ILE A 64 6.96 -8.80 -3.67
N GLU A 65 7.38 -9.93 -4.25
CA GLU A 65 8.16 -9.92 -5.48
C GLU A 65 7.32 -9.32 -6.62
N THR A 66 7.92 -8.38 -7.33
CA THR A 66 7.30 -7.59 -8.41
C THR A 66 8.21 -7.53 -9.64
N THR A 67 7.60 -7.23 -10.79
CA THR A 67 8.34 -6.90 -12.01
C THR A 67 8.57 -5.39 -12.12
N LYS A 68 9.52 -4.96 -12.96
CA LYS A 68 9.73 -3.53 -13.26
C LYS A 68 8.46 -2.80 -13.70
N SER A 69 7.64 -3.42 -14.54
CA SER A 69 6.38 -2.82 -15.00
C SER A 69 5.35 -2.68 -13.88
N GLN A 70 5.37 -3.56 -12.87
CA GLN A 70 4.49 -3.45 -11.72
C GLN A 70 4.92 -2.30 -10.80
N GLU A 71 6.22 -2.12 -10.57
CA GLU A 71 6.71 -0.97 -9.80
C GLU A 71 6.45 0.37 -10.48
N GLU A 72 6.67 0.46 -11.80
CA GLU A 72 6.34 1.65 -12.59
C GLU A 72 4.85 1.99 -12.47
N CYS A 73 3.98 0.99 -12.63
CA CYS A 73 2.54 1.15 -12.43
C CYS A 73 2.19 1.61 -11.00
N LEU A 74 2.87 1.07 -9.98
CA LEU A 74 2.64 1.48 -8.59
C LEU A 74 3.03 2.94 -8.38
N VAL A 75 4.17 3.39 -8.92
CA VAL A 75 4.58 4.80 -8.88
C VAL A 75 3.53 5.69 -9.54
N GLU A 76 3.12 5.38 -10.78
CA GLU A 76 2.08 6.13 -11.50
C GLU A 76 0.74 6.12 -10.75
N CYS A 77 0.39 5.01 -10.09
CA CYS A 77 -0.80 4.94 -9.28
C CYS A 77 -0.76 5.92 -8.10
N ARG A 78 0.39 6.07 -7.42
CA ARG A 78 0.54 7.04 -6.33
C ARG A 78 0.33 8.46 -6.80
N GLU A 79 0.93 8.82 -7.91
CA GLU A 79 0.79 10.15 -8.49
C GLU A 79 -0.67 10.46 -8.84
N ARG A 80 -1.44 9.47 -9.32
CA ARG A 80 -2.90 9.65 -9.53
C ARG A 80 -3.64 9.95 -8.23
N TRP A 81 -3.19 9.41 -7.11
CA TRP A 81 -3.78 9.65 -5.79
C TRP A 81 -3.47 11.04 -5.23
N ASP A 82 -2.39 11.71 -5.67
CA ASP A 82 -2.16 13.12 -5.33
C ASP A 82 -3.20 14.07 -5.97
N TYR A 83 -3.87 13.63 -7.03
CA TYR A 83 -4.96 14.37 -7.67
C TYR A 83 -6.35 13.96 -7.17
N VAL A 84 -6.42 13.08 -6.17
CA VAL A 84 -7.68 12.66 -5.57
C VAL A 84 -8.22 13.80 -4.68
N ALA A 85 -9.40 14.30 -5.05
CA ALA A 85 -9.96 15.52 -4.46
C ALA A 85 -10.31 15.42 -2.97
N THR A 86 -10.60 14.22 -2.43
CA THR A 86 -11.12 14.09 -1.06
C THR A 86 -10.65 12.82 -0.38
N TYR A 87 -9.99 12.97 0.77
CA TYR A 87 -9.77 11.87 1.71
C TYR A 87 -11.06 11.61 2.47
N ASN A 88 -11.44 10.34 2.58
CA ASN A 88 -12.56 9.90 3.40
C ASN A 88 -12.18 8.65 4.18
N ALA A 89 -12.26 8.73 5.51
CA ALA A 89 -11.88 7.64 6.41
C ALA A 89 -12.63 6.32 6.16
N ILE A 90 -13.78 6.33 5.48
CA ILE A 90 -14.61 5.15 5.22
C ILE A 90 -14.38 4.57 3.82
N PHE A 91 -14.30 5.40 2.78
CA PHE A 91 -14.31 4.93 1.38
C PHE A 91 -13.17 5.47 0.49
N GLN A 92 -12.29 6.31 1.03
CA GLN A 92 -11.19 6.93 0.28
C GLN A 92 -10.01 7.22 1.21
N ASN A 93 -9.44 6.15 1.76
CA ASN A 93 -8.43 6.15 2.82
C ASN A 93 -7.17 5.34 2.41
N CYS A 94 -6.26 5.14 3.36
CA CYS A 94 -5.03 4.37 3.17
C CYS A 94 -5.24 2.93 2.73
N THR A 95 -6.26 2.24 3.24
CA THR A 95 -6.61 0.89 2.78
C THR A 95 -7.02 0.88 1.31
N HIS A 96 -7.92 1.80 0.92
CA HIS A 96 -8.40 1.89 -0.46
C HIS A 96 -7.26 2.25 -1.41
N PHE A 97 -6.38 3.17 -1.00
CA PHE A 97 -5.18 3.52 -1.74
C PHE A 97 -4.29 2.31 -2.07
N VAL A 98 -3.96 1.49 -1.06
CA VAL A 98 -3.12 0.31 -1.30
C VAL A 98 -3.85 -0.73 -2.15
N VAL A 99 -5.11 -1.05 -1.81
CA VAL A 99 -5.92 -2.04 -2.53
C VAL A 99 -6.11 -1.66 -3.99
N ASP A 100 -6.44 -0.40 -4.28
CA ASP A 100 -6.69 0.07 -5.64
C ASP A 100 -5.42 0.07 -6.48
N CYS A 101 -4.29 0.50 -5.91
CA CYS A 101 -3.01 0.44 -6.63
C CYS A 101 -2.55 -0.99 -6.87
N PHE A 102 -2.65 -1.87 -5.87
CA PHE A 102 -2.27 -3.26 -6.03
C PHE A 102 -3.14 -3.96 -7.08
N ARG A 103 -4.47 -3.75 -7.02
CA ARG A 103 -5.40 -4.28 -8.01
C ARG A 103 -5.12 -3.75 -9.42
N THR A 104 -4.87 -2.44 -9.56
CA THR A 104 -4.58 -1.81 -10.85
C THR A 104 -3.30 -2.37 -11.47
N CYS A 105 -2.29 -2.65 -10.64
CA CYS A 105 -0.96 -3.10 -11.09
C CYS A 105 -0.80 -4.62 -11.11
N GLY A 106 -1.89 -5.38 -10.99
CA GLY A 106 -1.86 -6.84 -11.06
C GLY A 106 -1.13 -7.50 -9.90
N LEU A 107 -1.13 -6.86 -8.73
CA LEU A 107 -0.63 -7.41 -7.47
C LEU A 107 -1.79 -7.96 -6.62
N PRO A 108 -1.51 -8.84 -5.65
CA PRO A 108 -2.53 -9.38 -4.75
C PRO A 108 -3.27 -8.25 -4.03
N ALA A 109 -4.59 -8.24 -4.15
CA ALA A 109 -5.45 -7.25 -3.53
C ALA A 109 -6.71 -7.91 -2.97
N THR A 110 -7.26 -7.33 -1.91
CA THR A 110 -8.43 -7.83 -1.19
C THR A 110 -9.57 -6.81 -1.25
N ASN A 111 -10.75 -7.17 -0.73
CA ASN A 111 -11.85 -6.23 -0.47
C ASN A 111 -11.84 -5.71 0.97
N ALA A 112 -10.71 -5.88 1.66
CA ALA A 112 -10.48 -5.39 3.01
C ALA A 112 -10.79 -3.90 3.14
N ARG A 113 -11.30 -3.54 4.32
CA ARG A 113 -11.54 -2.14 4.69
C ARG A 113 -10.54 -1.65 5.73
N PHE A 114 -9.87 -2.58 6.40
CA PHE A 114 -8.89 -2.28 7.42
C PHE A 114 -7.47 -2.71 7.02
N PRO A 115 -6.42 -2.01 7.49
CA PRO A 115 -5.04 -2.34 7.17
C PRO A 115 -4.61 -3.79 7.46
N PHE A 116 -5.02 -4.34 8.60
CA PHE A 116 -4.64 -5.70 9.01
C PHE A 116 -5.25 -6.78 8.11
N GLU A 117 -6.48 -6.60 7.64
CA GLU A 117 -7.13 -7.52 6.70
C GLU A 117 -6.39 -7.54 5.34
N VAL A 118 -5.78 -6.42 4.94
CA VAL A 118 -4.94 -6.39 3.74
C VAL A 118 -3.68 -7.22 3.96
N LEU A 119 -3.02 -7.08 5.11
CA LEU A 119 -1.82 -7.85 5.41
C LEU A 119 -2.11 -9.36 5.47
N ASP A 120 -3.19 -9.76 6.14
CA ASP A 120 -3.60 -11.17 6.21
C ASP A 120 -3.82 -11.76 4.81
N SER A 121 -4.46 -11.00 3.91
CA SER A 121 -4.68 -11.45 2.53
C SER A 121 -3.38 -11.65 1.74
N ILE A 122 -2.34 -10.85 2.04
CA ILE A 122 -1.02 -10.97 1.41
C ILE A 122 -0.29 -12.19 1.94
N VAL A 123 -0.37 -12.44 3.26
CA VAL A 123 0.18 -13.65 3.88
C VAL A 123 -0.47 -14.89 3.28
N ASP A 124 -1.80 -14.92 3.17
CA ASP A 124 -2.53 -16.05 2.60
C ASP A 124 -2.16 -16.27 1.13
N TYR A 125 -2.05 -15.21 0.33
CA TYR A 125 -1.55 -15.29 -1.04
C TYR A 125 -0.14 -15.87 -1.10
N GLN A 126 0.78 -15.39 -0.26
CA GLN A 126 2.15 -15.90 -0.25
C GLN A 126 2.22 -17.38 0.14
N ARG A 127 1.38 -17.82 1.09
CA ARG A 127 1.26 -19.23 1.50
C ARG A 127 0.71 -20.10 0.39
N GLU A 128 -0.35 -19.67 -0.29
CA GLU A 128 -1.00 -20.42 -1.37
C GLU A 128 -0.07 -20.58 -2.58
N PHE A 129 0.67 -19.55 -2.93
CA PHE A 129 1.52 -19.53 -4.13
C PHE A 129 3.01 -19.75 -3.87
N GLY A 130 3.40 -20.13 -2.65
CA GLY A 130 4.77 -20.49 -2.29
C GLY A 130 5.78 -19.35 -2.40
N LYS A 131 5.34 -18.10 -2.22
CA LYS A 131 6.16 -16.88 -2.34
C LYS A 131 6.58 -16.28 -0.99
N VAL A 132 6.41 -17.02 0.10
CA VAL A 132 6.91 -16.62 1.42
C VAL A 132 8.43 -16.74 1.40
N ARG A 133 9.16 -15.63 1.59
CA ARG A 133 10.56 -15.65 2.02
C ARG A 133 10.64 -15.24 3.48
#